data_AF-A0A7Y2ZET6-F1
#
_entry.id   AF-A0A7Y2ZET6-F1
#
_cell.length_a   1.000
_cell.length_b   1.000
_cell.length_c   1.000
_cell.angle_alpha   90.00
_cell.angle_beta   90.00
_cell.angle_gamma   90.00
#
_symmetry.space_group_name_H-M   'P 1'
#
loop_
_entity.id
_entity.type
_entity.pdbx_description
1 polymer ?
#
loop_
_entity_poly.entity_id
_entity_poly.type
_entity_poly.pdbx_seq_one_letter_code
_entity_poly.pdbx_strand_id
1 'polypeptide(L)'
;MTKQALKRQMPEMNRAQERMVDLFIDKSPEEARKILAGWRRTALAAGIVLSVLAVVAGSWNLIAGVVVGVFAAVAFFLYLRMKAQRAQLEEMADQVSRAKRGR
;
A
#
# COMPACT_ATOMS: atom_id res chain seq x y z
N MET A 1 16.96 10.26 -12.84
CA MET A 1 17.49 11.19 -11.83
C MET A 1 18.13 10.37 -10.73
N THR A 2 19.32 10.73 -10.26
CA THR A 2 19.98 10.07 -9.11
C THR A 2 19.20 10.36 -7.82
N LYS A 3 19.17 9.39 -6.88
CA LYS A 3 18.49 9.43 -5.57
C LYS A 3 18.60 10.76 -4.81
N GLN A 4 19.74 11.43 -4.95
CA GLN A 4 20.02 12.72 -4.32
C GLN A 4 19.30 13.91 -4.98
N ALA A 5 19.02 13.87 -6.28
CA ALA A 5 18.33 14.96 -6.98
C ALA A 5 16.84 15.03 -6.62
N LEU A 6 16.19 13.87 -6.42
CA LEU A 6 14.78 13.80 -6.02
C LEU A 6 14.59 14.23 -4.56
N LYS A 7 15.48 13.78 -3.66
CA LYS A 7 15.50 14.21 -2.25
C LYS A 7 15.77 15.70 -2.09
N ARG A 8 16.52 16.32 -3.00
CA ARG A 8 16.77 17.78 -3.00
C ARG A 8 15.60 18.61 -3.54
N GLN A 9 14.75 18.04 -4.40
CA GLN A 9 13.56 18.74 -4.92
C GLN A 9 12.35 18.67 -3.98
N MET A 10 12.35 17.77 -3.00
CA MET A 10 11.29 17.63 -2.00
C MET A 10 11.89 17.66 -0.57
N PRO A 11 12.28 18.84 -0.07
CA PRO A 11 12.96 18.99 1.21
C PRO A 11 12.12 18.60 2.45
N GLU A 12 10.80 18.43 2.31
CA GLU A 12 9.89 18.05 3.40
C GLU A 12 9.30 16.64 3.26
N MET A 13 10.06 15.67 2.77
CA MET A 13 9.57 14.28 2.69
C MET A 13 9.54 13.61 4.08
N ASN A 14 8.36 13.14 4.49
CA ASN A 14 8.20 12.29 5.67
C ASN A 14 8.95 10.95 5.46
N ARG A 15 9.41 10.29 6.54
CA ARG A 15 10.10 8.98 6.50
C ARG A 15 9.35 7.92 5.68
N ALA A 16 8.02 7.97 5.69
CA ALA A 16 7.19 7.08 4.88
C ALA A 16 7.35 7.34 3.37
N GLN A 17 7.45 8.61 2.96
CA GLN A 17 7.69 9.00 1.56
C GLN A 17 9.12 8.69 1.14
N GLU A 18 10.12 8.85 2.02
CA GLU A 18 11.50 8.40 1.76
C GLU A 18 11.58 6.92 1.46
N ARG A 19 10.90 6.08 2.25
CA ARG A 19 10.87 4.63 2.00
C ARG A 19 10.16 4.29 0.69
N MET A 20 9.10 5.02 0.34
CA MET A 20 8.43 4.83 -0.96
C MET A 20 9.34 5.23 -2.11
N VAL A 21 10.06 6.34 -2.01
CA VAL A 21 11.05 6.72 -3.01
C VAL A 21 12.12 5.64 -3.12
N ASP A 22 12.67 5.15 -2.00
CA ASP A 22 13.67 4.09 -2.02
C ASP A 22 13.16 2.77 -2.65
N LEU A 23 11.87 2.44 -2.47
CA LEU A 23 11.23 1.26 -3.06
C LEU A 23 10.88 1.42 -4.55
N PHE A 24 10.62 2.64 -5.00
CA PHE A 24 10.10 2.92 -6.35
C PHE A 24 11.05 3.72 -7.24
N ILE A 25 12.23 4.10 -6.77
CA ILE A 25 13.19 4.93 -7.54
C ILE A 25 13.68 4.24 -8.82
N ASP A 26 13.83 2.92 -8.78
CA ASP A 26 14.25 2.10 -9.93
C ASP A 26 13.07 1.54 -10.72
N LYS A 27 11.83 1.84 -10.31
CA LYS A 27 10.61 1.35 -10.95
C LYS A 27 9.91 2.49 -11.69
N SER A 28 9.34 2.17 -12.84
CA SER A 28 8.49 3.13 -13.54
C SER A 28 7.22 3.43 -12.72
N PRO A 29 6.63 4.63 -12.84
CA PRO A 29 5.38 4.97 -12.15
C PRO A 29 4.23 4.01 -12.49
N GLU A 30 4.26 3.39 -13.68
CA GLU A 30 3.30 2.36 -14.07
C GLU A 30 3.50 1.04 -13.32
N GLU A 31 4.75 0.60 -13.12
CA GLU A 31 5.06 -0.59 -12.34
C GLU A 31 4.73 -0.41 -10.86
N ALA A 32 5.02 0.76 -10.30
CA ALA A 32 4.63 1.09 -8.93
C ALA A 32 3.11 1.01 -8.75
N ARG A 33 2.33 1.57 -9.68
CA ARG A 33 0.86 1.48 -9.70
C ARG A 33 0.39 0.03 -9.79
N LYS A 34 1.02 -0.81 -10.61
CA LYS A 34 0.69 -2.25 -10.72
C LYS A 34 0.95 -3.01 -9.41
N ILE A 35 2.09 -2.75 -8.76
CA ILE A 35 2.45 -3.39 -7.48
C ILE A 35 1.45 -3.00 -6.39
N LEU A 36 1.14 -1.70 -6.26
CA LEU A 36 0.16 -1.19 -5.30
C LEU A 36 -1.25 -1.74 -5.56
N ALA A 37 -1.65 -1.84 -6.84
CA ALA A 37 -2.91 -2.46 -7.22
C ALA A 37 -2.95 -3.98 -6.93
N GLY A 38 -1.78 -4.64 -7.00
CA GLY A 38 -1.59 -6.03 -6.57
C GLY A 38 -1.78 -6.17 -5.07
N TRP A 39 -1.08 -5.36 -4.27
CA TRP A 39 -1.18 -5.35 -2.80
C TRP A 39 -2.59 -5.09 -2.30
N ARG A 40 -3.32 -4.20 -2.96
CA ARG A 40 -4.73 -3.95 -2.64
C ARG A 40 -5.59 -5.21 -2.86
N ARG A 41 -5.39 -5.90 -3.98
CA ARG A 41 -6.13 -7.14 -4.30
C ARG A 41 -5.77 -8.27 -3.35
N THR A 42 -4.48 -8.44 -3.03
CA THR A 42 -4.03 -9.47 -2.09
C THR A 42 -4.51 -9.19 -0.67
N ALA A 43 -4.51 -7.94 -0.22
CA ALA A 43 -5.03 -7.58 1.11
C ALA A 43 -6.54 -7.84 1.23
N LEU A 44 -7.32 -7.54 0.17
CA LEU A 44 -8.74 -7.85 0.15
C LEU A 44 -8.99 -9.36 0.17
N ALA A 45 -8.29 -10.12 -0.68
CA ALA A 45 -8.41 -11.58 -0.72
C ALA A 45 -8.01 -12.22 0.61
N ALA A 46 -6.91 -11.77 1.21
CA ALA A 46 -6.46 -12.22 2.53
C ALA A 46 -7.49 -11.91 3.62
N GLY A 47 -8.08 -10.71 3.61
CA GLY A 47 -9.16 -10.34 4.53
C GLY A 47 -10.35 -11.28 4.46
N ILE A 48 -10.82 -11.61 3.24
CA ILE A 48 -11.93 -12.54 3.02
C ILE A 48 -11.59 -13.94 3.56
N VAL A 49 -10.42 -14.48 3.20
CA VAL A 49 -9.97 -15.80 3.66
C VAL A 49 -9.86 -15.84 5.18
N LEU A 50 -9.26 -14.82 5.80
CA LEU A 50 -9.13 -14.72 7.25
C LEU A 50 -10.50 -14.62 7.94
N SER A 51 -11.48 -13.93 7.36
CA SER A 51 -12.84 -13.90 7.91
C SER A 51 -13.51 -15.27 7.91
N VAL A 52 -13.37 -16.05 6.84
CA VAL A 52 -13.89 -17.43 6.80
C VAL A 52 -13.19 -18.28 7.85
N LEU A 53 -11.86 -18.19 7.93
CA LEU A 53 -11.07 -18.90 8.94
C LEU A 53 -11.43 -18.49 10.37
N ALA A 54 -11.78 -17.23 10.61
CA ALA A 54 -12.21 -16.77 11.93
C ALA A 54 -13.52 -17.43 12.37
N VAL A 55 -14.49 -17.58 11.46
CA VAL A 55 -15.76 -18.27 11.74
C VAL A 55 -15.52 -19.76 11.99
N VAL A 56 -14.71 -20.42 11.16
CA VAL A 56 -14.37 -21.84 11.31
C VAL A 56 -13.58 -22.09 12.60
N ALA A 57 -12.61 -21.24 12.92
CA ALA A 57 -11.86 -21.34 14.17
C ALA A 57 -12.77 -21.07 15.38
N GLY A 58 -13.68 -20.09 15.27
CA GLY A 58 -14.61 -19.72 16.33
C GLY A 58 -15.65 -20.80 16.67
N SER A 59 -16.00 -21.67 15.72
CA SER A 59 -16.93 -22.77 16.01
C SER A 59 -16.32 -23.89 16.86
N TRP A 60 -14.98 -23.97 16.96
CA TRP A 60 -14.25 -24.94 17.77
C TRP A 60 -13.62 -24.28 19.01
N ASN A 61 -13.10 -23.07 18.87
CA ASN A 61 -12.45 -22.30 19.92
C ASN A 61 -12.68 -20.80 19.72
N LEU A 62 -13.48 -20.21 20.61
CA LEU A 62 -13.85 -18.79 20.56
C LEU A 62 -12.61 -17.87 20.57
N ILE A 63 -11.59 -18.18 21.39
CA ILE A 63 -10.36 -17.38 21.48
C ILE A 63 -9.61 -17.41 20.14
N ALA A 64 -9.47 -18.60 19.54
CA ALA A 64 -8.84 -18.73 18.23
C ALA A 64 -9.61 -17.94 17.15
N GLY A 65 -10.94 -18.01 17.16
CA GLY A 65 -11.80 -17.22 16.28
C GLY A 65 -11.59 -15.72 16.45
N VAL A 66 -11.53 -15.22 17.68
CA VAL A 66 -11.25 -13.81 17.98
C VAL A 66 -9.88 -13.39 17.47
N VAL A 67 -8.83 -14.17 17.74
CA VAL A 67 -7.46 -13.85 17.29
C VAL A 67 -7.39 -13.77 15.76
N VAL A 68 -7.94 -14.77 15.06
CA VAL A 68 -7.98 -14.76 13.59
C VAL A 68 -8.86 -13.62 13.06
N GLY A 69 -9.95 -13.29 13.75
CA GLY A 69 -10.81 -12.15 13.46
C GLY A 69 -10.09 -10.81 13.55
N VAL A 70 -9.20 -10.62 14.53
CA VAL A 70 -8.35 -9.43 14.63
C VAL A 70 -7.43 -9.31 13.42
N PHE A 71 -6.80 -10.41 12.98
CA PHE A 71 -5.98 -10.40 11.77
C PHE A 71 -6.79 -10.07 10.51
N ALA A 72 -8.02 -10.58 10.40
CA ALA A 72 -8.93 -10.22 9.31
C ALA A 72 -9.23 -8.71 9.33
N ALA A 73 -9.55 -8.14 10.49
CA ALA A 73 -9.80 -6.71 10.65
C ALA A 73 -8.59 -5.85 10.24
N VAL A 74 -7.37 -6.27 10.60
CA VAL A 74 -6.13 -5.60 10.17
C VAL A 74 -5.97 -5.65 8.65
N ALA A 75 -6.23 -6.80 8.02
CA ALA A 75 -6.15 -6.92 6.56
C ALA A 75 -7.15 -5.99 5.85
N PHE A 76 -8.40 -5.90 6.34
CA PHE A 76 -9.38 -4.96 5.82
C PHE A 76 -8.99 -3.50 6.06
N PHE A 77 -8.44 -3.17 7.23
CA PHE A 77 -7.92 -1.84 7.52
C PHE A 77 -6.82 -1.44 6.52
N LEU A 78 -5.89 -2.34 6.23
CA LEU A 78 -4.83 -2.11 5.23
C LEU A 78 -5.42 -1.91 3.83
N TYR A 79 -6.41 -2.72 3.44
CA TYR A 79 -7.13 -2.54 2.18
C TYR A 79 -7.79 -1.15 2.08
N LEU A 80 -8.50 -0.72 3.13
CA LEU A 80 -9.15 0.60 3.18
C LEU A 80 -8.14 1.73 3.15
N ARG A 81 -7.05 1.62 3.92
CA ARG A 81 -5.97 2.61 3.93
C ARG A 81 -5.32 2.75 2.55
N MET A 82 -5.04 1.62 1.88
CA MET A 82 -4.52 1.64 0.51
C MET A 82 -5.51 2.23 -0.50
N LYS A 83 -6.82 1.98 -0.32
CA LYS A 83 -7.87 2.59 -1.14
C LYS A 83 -7.91 4.11 -0.96
N ALA A 84 -7.78 4.60 0.27
CA ALA A 84 -7.78 6.02 0.60
C ALA A 84 -6.53 6.75 0.08
N GLN A 85 -5.35 6.12 0.14
CA GLN A 85 -4.09 6.69 -0.33
C GLN A 85 -3.94 6.72 -1.86
N ARG A 86 -4.87 6.09 -2.60
CA ARG A 86 -4.80 6.00 -4.05
C ARG A 86 -4.80 7.38 -4.72
N ALA A 87 -5.60 8.32 -4.24
CA ALA A 87 -5.66 9.67 -4.78
C ALA A 87 -4.33 10.43 -4.62
N GLN A 88 -3.69 10.35 -3.45
CA GLN A 88 -2.38 10.96 -3.19
C GLN A 88 -1.26 10.33 -4.04
N LEU A 89 -1.32 9.02 -4.27
CA LEU A 89 -0.35 8.30 -5.10
C LEU A 89 -0.53 8.60 -6.59
N GLU A 90 -1.77 8.78 -7.04
CA GLU A 90 -2.08 9.24 -8.40
C GLU A 90 -1.59 10.68 -8.62
N GLU A 91 -1.79 11.57 -7.65
CA GLU A 91 -1.33 12.96 -7.67
C GLU A 91 0.21 13.08 -7.67
N MET A 92 0.92 12.32 -6.82
CA MET A 92 2.40 12.31 -6.83
C MET A 92 2.96 11.76 -8.16
N ALA A 93 2.35 10.71 -8.72
CA ALA A 93 2.78 10.16 -10.00
C ALA A 93 2.57 11.16 -11.15
N ASP A 94 1.50 11.95 -11.13
CA ASP A 94 1.24 13.01 -12.11
C ASP A 94 2.24 14.17 -11.96
N GLN A 95 2.61 14.56 -10.74
CA GLN A 95 3.65 15.57 -10.49
C GLN A 95 5.02 15.11 -11.02
N VAL A 96 5.40 13.85 -10.80
CA VAL A 96 6.66 13.29 -11.32
C VAL A 96 6.64 13.18 -12.85
N SER A 97 5.50 12.82 -13.45
CA SER A 97 5.35 12.77 -14.91
C SER A 97 5.48 14.14 -15.55
N ARG A 98 4.86 15.18 -14.96
CA ARG A 98 5.01 16.57 -15.42
C ARG A 98 6.45 17.07 -15.29
N ALA A 99 7.14 16.76 -14.19
CA ALA A 99 8.56 17.08 -14.02
C ALA A 99 9.46 16.39 -15.05
N LYS A 100 9.07 15.20 -15.54
CA LYS A 100 9.79 14.47 -16.59
C LYS A 100 9.50 15.01 -17.99
N ARG A 101 8.28 15.50 -18.26
CA ARG A 101 7.82 16.06 -19.56
C ARG A 101 8.24 17.51 -19.81
N GLY A 102 8.59 18.26 -18.77
CA GLY A 102 9.16 19.61 -18.88
C GLY A 102 10.64 19.64 -19.30
N ARG A 103 11.17 18.53 -19.83
CA ARG A 103 12.44 18.41 -20.52
C ARG A 103 12.21 17.96 -21.95
#